data_AF-A0A060CHP8-F1
#
_entry.id   AF-A0A060CHP8-F1
#
_cell.length_a   1.000
_cell.length_b   1.000
_cell.length_c   1.000
_cell.angle_alpha   90.00
_cell.angle_beta   90.00
_cell.angle_gamma   90.00
#
_symmetry.space_group_name_H-M   'P 1'
#
loop_
_entity.id
_entity.type
_entity.pdbx_description
1 polymer ?
#
loop_
_entity_poly.entity_id
_entity_poly.type
_entity_poly.pdbx_seq_one_letter_code
_entity_poly.pdbx_strand_id
1 'polypeptide(L)'
;RDIHQQPLRREDVSWEDGNNGRLISEQDAVSLAEEQRAKPERDTASQCLHFEYMKEGHQYVVWYADRQTLNAWIHLMAVYGHTDVSIWRLGGNLQIERLNERGGGT
;
A
#
# COMPACT_ATOMS: atom_id res chain seq x y z
N ARG A 1 -4.68 10.97 36.64
CA ARG A 1 -5.00 9.56 36.29
C ARG A 1 -4.46 9.36 34.89
N ASP A 2 -3.51 8.44 34.73
CA ASP A 2 -2.78 8.25 33.47
C ASP A 2 -3.66 7.78 32.32
N ILE A 3 -3.30 8.22 31.12
CA ILE A 3 -3.94 7.86 29.85
C ILE A 3 -2.96 7.22 28.84
N HIS A 4 -1.74 6.90 29.26
CA HIS A 4 -0.67 6.40 28.39
C HIS A 4 -0.14 5.03 28.81
N GLN A 5 -0.91 3.99 28.51
CA GLN A 5 -0.41 2.66 28.09
C GLN A 5 -1.60 1.71 27.84
N GLN A 6 -2.06 1.66 26.58
CA GLN A 6 -2.74 0.49 26.04
C GLN A 6 -2.04 0.13 24.73
N PRO A 7 -1.64 -1.13 24.51
CA PRO A 7 -1.00 -1.51 23.25
C PRO A 7 -2.01 -1.37 22.12
N LEU A 8 -1.60 -0.66 21.05
CA LEU A 8 -2.40 -0.48 19.85
C LEU A 8 -2.77 -1.87 19.31
N ARG A 9 -4.06 -2.21 19.32
CA ARG A 9 -4.54 -3.37 18.56
C ARG A 9 -4.32 -3.07 17.09
N ARG A 10 -3.78 -4.03 16.36
CA ARG A 10 -3.69 -3.97 14.89
C ARG A 10 -5.10 -4.16 14.31
N GLU A 11 -5.95 -3.15 14.31
CA GLU A 11 -7.30 -3.17 13.69
C GLU A 11 -7.18 -3.51 12.18
N ASP A 12 -8.04 -4.36 11.56
CA ASP A 12 -7.95 -5.12 10.25
C ASP A 12 -9.03 -4.77 9.17
N VAL A 13 -8.95 -4.98 7.81
CA VAL A 13 -7.94 -5.57 6.85
C VAL A 13 -8.52 -6.77 6.09
N SER A 14 -9.53 -6.50 5.25
CA SER A 14 -9.47 -6.73 3.78
C SER A 14 -10.43 -5.77 3.03
N TRP A 15 -10.42 -5.68 1.69
CA TRP A 15 -11.63 -5.20 0.98
C TRP A 15 -12.56 -6.39 0.76
N GLU A 16 -13.72 -6.34 1.40
CA GLU A 16 -14.77 -7.36 1.32
C GLU A 16 -16.12 -6.62 1.09
N ASP A 17 -16.72 -6.86 -0.08
CA ASP A 17 -18.08 -6.51 -0.53
C ASP A 17 -18.70 -5.17 -0.04
N GLY A 18 -17.85 -4.14 0.09
CA GLY A 18 -18.25 -2.77 0.42
C GLY A 18 -18.50 -2.44 1.90
N ASN A 19 -18.27 -3.37 2.84
CA ASN A 19 -18.74 -3.18 4.23
C ASN A 19 -17.68 -3.24 5.36
N ASN A 20 -16.42 -3.64 5.11
CA ASN A 20 -15.45 -3.81 6.22
C ASN A 20 -13.94 -3.63 5.87
N GLY A 21 -13.50 -2.40 5.57
CA GLY A 21 -12.10 -2.05 5.23
C GLY A 21 -11.25 -1.44 6.37
N ARG A 22 -9.92 -1.40 6.16
CA ARG A 22 -8.80 -0.84 6.98
C ARG A 22 -7.72 -0.32 6.04
N LEU A 23 -6.60 0.10 6.62
CA LEU A 23 -5.40 0.53 5.93
C LEU A 23 -4.30 -0.54 6.14
N ILE A 24 -3.85 -1.20 5.06
CA ILE A 24 -2.68 -2.10 5.10
C ILE A 24 -1.41 -1.32 4.76
N SER A 25 -0.29 -1.67 5.36
CA SER A 25 1.00 -1.14 4.92
C SER A 25 1.55 -1.92 3.72
N GLU A 26 2.51 -1.36 2.98
CA GLU A 26 3.21 -2.08 1.90
C GLU A 26 3.88 -3.35 2.44
N GLN A 27 4.53 -3.24 3.60
CA GLN A 27 5.16 -4.36 4.30
C GLN A 27 4.17 -5.46 4.68
N ASP A 28 3.03 -5.10 5.27
CA ASP A 28 2.00 -6.08 5.67
C ASP A 28 1.32 -6.71 4.44
N ALA A 29 1.12 -5.94 3.35
CA ALA A 29 0.54 -6.45 2.11
C ALA A 29 1.45 -7.44 1.39
N VAL A 30 2.76 -7.19 1.36
CA VAL A 30 3.76 -8.12 0.82
C VAL A 30 3.81 -9.41 1.65
N SER A 31 3.87 -9.32 2.98
CA SER A 31 3.84 -10.51 3.84
C SER A 31 2.53 -11.30 3.71
N LEU A 32 1.38 -10.62 3.60
CA LEU A 32 0.09 -11.28 3.36
C LEU A 32 0.06 -11.99 1.99
N ALA A 33 0.62 -11.39 0.94
CA ALA A 33 0.72 -12.03 -0.38
C ALA A 33 1.57 -13.32 -0.32
N GLU A 34 2.71 -13.28 0.38
CA GLU A 34 3.56 -14.45 0.62
C GLU A 34 2.84 -15.55 1.41
N GLU A 35 2.18 -15.20 2.52
CA GLU A 35 1.40 -16.13 3.36
C GLU A 35 0.29 -16.84 2.57
N GLN A 36 -0.47 -16.08 1.76
CA GLN A 36 -1.56 -16.62 0.94
C GLN A 36 -1.08 -17.24 -0.38
N ARG A 37 0.23 -17.15 -0.69
CA ARG A 37 0.85 -17.51 -1.98
C ARG A 37 0.19 -16.81 -3.18
N ALA A 38 -0.37 -15.62 -2.93
CA ALA A 38 -0.92 -14.76 -3.95
C ALA A 38 0.21 -14.02 -4.67
N LYS A 39 0.02 -13.72 -5.95
CA LYS A 39 0.98 -12.96 -6.76
C LYS A 39 0.41 -11.55 -6.98
N PRO A 40 1.03 -10.49 -6.43
CA PRO A 40 0.66 -9.12 -6.74
C PRO A 40 0.84 -8.80 -8.21
N GLU A 41 -0.18 -8.19 -8.81
CA GLU A 41 -0.19 -7.68 -10.17
C GLU A 41 -0.34 -6.16 -10.15
N ARG A 42 0.29 -5.46 -11.10
CA ARG A 42 0.20 -3.99 -11.18
C ARG A 42 -0.92 -3.62 -12.13
N ASP A 43 -1.93 -2.93 -11.61
CA ASP A 43 -2.93 -2.31 -12.46
C ASP A 43 -2.30 -1.15 -13.24
N THR A 44 -2.54 -1.10 -14.54
CA THR A 44 -1.93 -0.11 -15.43
C THR A 44 -2.59 1.27 -15.32
N ALA A 45 -3.86 1.36 -14.90
CA ALA A 45 -4.57 2.62 -14.80
C ALA A 45 -4.22 3.39 -13.51
N SER A 46 -4.27 2.72 -12.36
CA SER A 46 -3.93 3.30 -11.05
C SER A 46 -2.44 3.27 -10.74
N GLN A 47 -1.67 2.40 -11.40
CA GLN A 47 -0.29 2.02 -11.05
C GLN A 47 -0.13 1.32 -9.70
N CYS A 48 -1.21 1.04 -8.96
CA CYS A 48 -1.18 0.27 -7.71
C CYS A 48 -0.85 -1.20 -7.93
N LEU A 49 -0.36 -1.87 -6.88
CA LEU A 49 -0.34 -3.33 -6.82
C LEU A 49 -1.64 -3.83 -6.18
N HIS A 50 -2.15 -4.93 -6.72
CA HIS A 50 -3.27 -5.65 -6.14
C HIS A 50 -3.08 -7.17 -6.19
N PHE A 51 -3.75 -7.89 -5.31
CA PHE A 51 -3.90 -9.34 -5.39
C PHE A 51 -5.22 -9.79 -4.76
N GLU A 52 -5.60 -11.01 -5.09
CA GLU A 52 -6.79 -11.67 -4.55
C GLU A 52 -6.40 -12.94 -3.81
N TYR A 53 -7.15 -13.29 -2.78
CA TYR A 53 -7.04 -14.58 -2.09
C TYR A 53 -8.38 -15.03 -1.52
N MET A 54 -8.50 -16.34 -1.28
CA MET A 54 -9.65 -16.94 -0.63
C MET A 54 -9.29 -17.31 0.81
N LYS A 55 -10.13 -16.93 1.79
CA LYS A 55 -9.97 -17.36 3.19
C LYS A 55 -11.34 -17.55 3.83
N GLU A 56 -11.51 -18.63 4.58
CA GLU A 56 -12.75 -18.94 5.33
C GLU A 56 -14.05 -18.89 4.48
N GLY A 57 -13.94 -19.20 3.18
CA GLY A 57 -15.06 -19.18 2.23
C GLY A 57 -15.30 -17.84 1.52
N HIS A 58 -14.60 -16.77 1.90
CA HIS A 58 -14.75 -15.43 1.35
C HIS A 58 -13.59 -15.07 0.41
N GLN A 59 -13.88 -14.23 -0.58
CA GLN A 59 -12.91 -13.67 -1.52
C GLN A 59 -12.49 -12.29 -1.04
N TYR A 60 -11.18 -12.08 -0.96
CA TYR A 60 -10.58 -10.84 -0.51
C TYR A 60 -9.76 -10.21 -1.62
N VAL A 61 -9.90 -8.90 -1.78
CA VAL A 61 -9.03 -8.10 -2.65
C VAL A 61 -8.17 -7.18 -1.79
N VAL A 62 -6.88 -7.13 -2.10
CA VAL A 62 -5.92 -6.23 -1.43
C VAL A 62 -5.38 -5.27 -2.47
N TRP A 63 -5.40 -3.98 -2.16
CA TRP A 63 -4.80 -2.91 -2.96
C TRP A 63 -3.78 -2.16 -2.12
N TYR A 64 -2.59 -1.91 -2.65
CA TYR A 64 -1.54 -1.16 -1.96
C TYR A 64 -0.64 -0.39 -2.94
N ALA A 65 -0.01 0.65 -2.41
CA ALA A 65 0.96 1.46 -3.14
C ALA A 65 2.39 1.06 -2.71
N ASP A 66 3.22 0.74 -3.69
CA ASP A 66 4.67 0.58 -3.53
C ASP A 66 5.42 1.84 -4.00
N ARG A 67 6.75 1.84 -3.88
CA ARG A 67 7.59 2.92 -4.41
C ARG A 67 7.34 3.24 -5.89
N GLN A 68 7.04 2.24 -6.74
CA GLN A 68 6.75 2.51 -8.17
C GLN A 68 5.42 3.25 -8.33
N THR A 69 4.38 2.85 -7.60
CA THR A 69 3.08 3.54 -7.54
C THR A 69 3.26 5.01 -7.16
N LEU A 70 3.97 5.26 -6.04
CA LEU A 70 4.19 6.60 -5.52
C LEU A 70 5.00 7.47 -6.50
N ASN A 71 6.06 6.94 -7.10
CA ASN A 71 6.84 7.65 -8.13
C ASN A 71 5.99 7.96 -9.38
N ALA A 72 5.10 7.07 -9.80
CA ALA A 72 4.20 7.31 -10.93
C ALA A 72 3.21 8.45 -10.63
N TRP A 73 2.65 8.49 -9.42
CA TRP A 73 1.75 9.57 -8.99
C TRP A 73 2.48 10.92 -8.84
N ILE A 74 3.66 10.94 -8.23
CA ILE A 74 4.51 12.15 -8.12
C ILE A 74 4.85 12.67 -9.52
N HIS A 75 5.22 11.78 -10.46
CA HIS A 75 5.49 12.17 -11.85
C HIS A 75 4.26 12.74 -12.55
N LEU A 76 3.09 12.10 -12.40
CA LEU A 76 1.83 12.57 -12.98
C LEU A 76 1.44 13.95 -12.43
N MET A 77 1.57 14.17 -11.12
CA MET A 77 1.36 15.46 -10.47
C MET A 77 2.29 16.55 -11.04
N ALA A 78 3.57 16.24 -11.22
CA ALA A 78 4.54 17.16 -11.81
C ALA A 78 4.21 17.51 -13.28
N VAL A 79 3.69 16.56 -14.06
CA VAL A 79 3.20 16.80 -15.44
C VAL A 79 2.02 17.79 -15.46
N TYR A 80 1.15 17.75 -14.45
CA TYR A 80 0.06 18.72 -14.27
C TYR A 80 0.47 20.01 -13.53
N GLY A 81 1.76 20.20 -13.23
CA GLY A 81 2.29 21.42 -12.61
C GLY A 81 2.15 21.49 -11.08
N HIS A 82 1.88 20.37 -10.41
CA HIS A 82 1.87 20.28 -8.95
C HIS A 82 3.24 19.84 -8.42
N THR A 83 3.77 20.57 -7.43
CA THR A 83 5.13 20.39 -6.90
C THR A 83 5.19 19.67 -5.55
N ASP A 84 4.09 19.62 -4.82
CA ASP A 84 4.05 19.25 -3.40
C ASP A 84 3.15 18.03 -3.17
N VAL A 85 3.63 17.09 -2.35
CA VAL A 85 2.93 15.84 -2.03
C VAL A 85 2.95 15.61 -0.52
N SER A 86 1.78 15.32 0.05
CA SER A 86 1.65 14.88 1.45
C SER A 86 1.40 13.38 1.50
N ILE A 87 2.30 12.63 2.13
CA ILE A 87 2.19 11.17 2.28
C ILE A 87 1.60 10.85 3.66
N TRP A 88 0.45 10.17 3.68
CA TRP A 88 -0.13 9.62 4.90
C TRP A 88 -0.25 8.09 4.78
N ARG A 89 0.32 7.29 5.69
CA ARG A 89 1.20 7.59 6.83
C ARG A 89 2.59 7.03 6.58
N LEU A 90 3.60 7.60 7.24
CA LEU A 90 4.91 6.97 7.33
C LEU A 90 4.89 5.76 8.29
N GLY A 91 5.80 4.82 8.02
CA GLY A 91 5.96 3.55 8.72
C GLY A 91 5.18 2.42 8.05
N GLY A 92 5.90 1.37 7.63
CA GLY A 92 5.35 0.23 6.90
C GLY A 92 5.52 0.30 5.36
N ASN A 93 6.26 1.29 4.86
CA ASN A 93 6.77 1.33 3.48
C ASN A 93 8.14 0.61 3.41
N LEU A 94 8.45 0.00 2.27
CA LEU A 94 9.67 -0.80 2.07
C LEU A 94 10.85 -0.03 1.46
N GLN A 95 10.57 0.98 0.63
CA GLN A 95 11.59 1.73 -0.13
C GLN A 95 11.26 3.23 -0.23
N ILE A 96 10.68 3.82 0.82
CA ILE A 96 10.17 5.20 0.82
C ILE A 96 11.30 6.24 0.71
N GLU A 97 12.48 5.91 1.23
CA GLU A 97 13.71 6.69 1.14
C GLU A 97 14.25 6.82 -0.30
N ARG A 98 13.72 6.01 -1.23
CA ARG A 98 14.13 5.93 -2.64
C ARG A 98 13.11 6.55 -3.60
N LEU A 99 12.17 7.34 -3.09
CA LEU A 99 11.31 8.18 -3.93
C LEU A 99 12.14 9.20 -4.70
N ASN A 100 11.71 9.52 -5.92
CA ASN A 100 12.42 10.40 -6.86
C ASN A 100 13.84 9.96 -7.28
N GLU A 101 14.32 8.78 -6.84
CA GLU A 101 15.47 8.14 -7.49
C GLU A 101 15.12 7.84 -8.95
N ARG A 102 15.67 8.64 -9.87
CA ARG A 102 15.80 8.23 -11.27
C ARG A 102 16.64 6.96 -11.28
N GLY A 103 16.15 5.90 -11.91
CA GLY A 103 16.92 4.67 -12.09
C GLY A 103 18.28 5.02 -12.69
N GLY A 104 19.36 4.75 -11.93
CA GLY A 104 20.71 5.16 -12.28
C GLY A 104 21.25 4.38 -13.48
N GLY A 105 20.86 4.80 -14.68
CA GLY A 105 21.43 4.37 -15.94
C GLY A 105 22.59 5.28 -16.34
N THR A 106 23.81 4.77 -16.15
CA THR A 106 25.02 5.18 -16.86
C THR A 106 25.52 3.98 -17.64
#